data_AF-A0A0N9V181-F1
#
_entry.id   AF-A0A0N9V181-F1
#
_cell.length_a   1.000
_cell.length_b   1.000
_cell.length_c   1.000
_cell.angle_alpha   90.00
_cell.angle_beta   90.00
_cell.angle_gamma   90.00
#
_symmetry.space_group_name_H-M   'P 1'
#
loop_
_entity.id
_entity.type
_entity.pdbx_description
1 polymer ?
#
loop_
_entity_poly.entity_id
_entity_poly.type
_entity_poly.pdbx_seq_one_letter_code
_entity_poly.pdbx_strand_id
1 'polypeptide(L)'
;MDHAKATDTQTAAETDRIIEQECERLLESPMFVRSPVLSRLLQFLVEHRLRGGRSAPKAYAIATEALGRSADFDPAVDSYPRVMVGRLRSLLDRYYADTPWVHRLRVPQGSYEVVIQHRNAPPGRSPAEPDGAASAPAADMPEADRPRSPATPGTSIAPRRPRWGLAFVFVALALLASWWFTAGQGKLLAATPAPMPLLEVSAPIAGDSGPSRALARALDGKLRDGLRRFDLVDLRSAGAPGSAAAAGRIDYRLDTSLVRTLEGNVDVTLVLNRVADQRTIWSQQLRLTADEVPEFTAVEPAIAQVAGDFGIIVRDQVQRQPDNFNPGFPCLAQFNRMRQMRNRASVRQIDACLRAGLKTSPNDPVTLTALSLLRFGDWQPRRTTKEGQAAFAEARLLAEQSYQNGPNSSAGLFAMARASFYAGNCPAGNAMGDAAIKLNPYDSDLSGFLGLFKTTCGQMDEGEALLRRSLALDSSYPGVPAVTLAFLLSQRGNQDEALSILDQMPSPSNMEPQYLMVRSVVLARSGNLPEARRQWQRLLAYTRQPAGTPPERVLQQFVITPAVIARASAALREAGVVSVTKTLP
;
A
#
# COMPACT_ATOMS: atom_id res chain seq x y z
N MET A 1 43.71 6.55 21.83
CA MET A 1 43.12 5.99 20.59
C MET A 1 43.21 4.46 20.52
N ASP A 2 43.99 3.78 21.39
CA ASP A 2 44.13 2.32 21.34
C ASP A 2 43.02 1.51 22.04
N HIS A 3 42.34 2.07 23.05
CA HIS A 3 41.23 1.36 23.71
C HIS A 3 39.99 1.17 22.83
N ALA A 4 39.63 2.15 21.99
CA ALA A 4 38.47 2.04 21.09
C ALA A 4 38.69 0.97 20.00
N LYS A 5 39.93 0.83 19.51
CA LYS A 5 40.29 -0.16 18.49
C LYS A 5 40.37 -1.58 19.08
N ALA A 6 40.80 -1.71 20.33
CA ALA A 6 40.78 -2.98 21.06
C ALA A 6 39.35 -3.45 21.35
N THR A 7 38.45 -2.56 21.77
CA THR A 7 37.04 -2.90 22.02
C THR A 7 36.30 -3.28 20.73
N ASP A 8 36.52 -2.57 19.61
CA ASP A 8 35.92 -2.91 18.30
C ASP A 8 36.40 -4.26 17.74
N THR A 9 37.66 -4.61 17.99
CA THR A 9 38.21 -5.90 17.53
C THR A 9 37.70 -7.06 18.40
N GLN A 10 37.48 -6.81 19.69
CA GLN A 10 36.98 -7.80 20.65
C GLN A 10 35.49 -8.09 20.46
N THR A 11 34.66 -7.07 20.17
CA THR A 11 33.23 -7.25 19.85
C THR A 11 32.99 -7.89 18.48
N ALA A 12 33.85 -7.61 17.48
CA ALA A 12 33.80 -8.28 16.18
C ALA A 12 34.13 -9.78 16.30
N ALA A 13 35.20 -10.12 17.04
CA ALA A 13 35.59 -11.50 17.28
C ALA A 13 34.53 -12.30 18.08
N GLU A 14 33.85 -11.65 19.01
CA GLU A 14 32.73 -12.25 19.76
C GLU A 14 31.51 -12.49 18.87
N THR A 15 31.18 -11.52 18.01
CA THR A 15 30.09 -11.64 17.03
C THR A 15 30.32 -12.81 16.09
N ASP A 16 31.54 -12.93 15.53
CA ASP A 16 31.87 -13.99 14.59
C ASP A 16 31.78 -15.39 15.23
N ARG A 17 32.22 -15.55 16.49
CA ARG A 17 32.03 -16.80 17.27
C ARG A 17 30.55 -17.16 17.44
N ILE A 18 29.69 -16.19 17.71
CA ILE A 18 28.23 -16.43 17.86
C ILE A 18 27.63 -16.88 16.52
N ILE A 19 28.09 -16.32 15.39
CA ILE A 19 27.62 -16.74 14.06
C ILE A 19 27.99 -18.20 13.81
N GLU A 20 29.23 -18.58 14.09
CA GLU A 20 29.71 -19.96 13.91
C GLU A 20 28.90 -20.95 14.74
N GLN A 21 28.73 -20.67 16.04
CA GLN A 21 27.98 -21.55 16.96
C GLN A 21 26.51 -21.70 16.57
N GLU A 22 25.84 -20.60 16.21
CA GLU A 22 24.45 -20.65 15.77
C GLU A 22 24.30 -21.39 14.44
N CYS A 23 25.25 -21.23 13.52
CA CYS A 23 25.26 -21.97 12.25
C CYS A 23 25.41 -23.47 12.49
N GLU A 24 26.33 -23.90 13.34
CA GLU A 24 26.55 -25.31 13.68
C GLU A 24 25.27 -25.94 14.27
N ARG A 25 24.67 -25.27 15.25
CA ARG A 25 23.40 -25.72 15.87
C ARG A 25 22.25 -25.81 14.87
N LEU A 26 22.15 -24.86 13.94
CA LEU A 26 21.14 -24.89 12.88
C LEU A 26 21.35 -26.09 11.97
N LEU A 27 22.59 -26.38 11.55
CA LEU A 27 22.92 -27.47 10.63
C LEU A 27 22.67 -28.85 11.22
N GLU A 28 22.81 -29.01 12.54
CA GLU A 28 22.48 -30.26 13.25
C GLU A 28 20.97 -30.46 13.46
N SER A 29 20.16 -29.41 13.28
CA SER A 29 18.72 -29.51 13.51
C SER A 29 18.01 -30.41 12.48
N PRO A 30 16.95 -31.14 12.87
CA PRO A 30 16.21 -32.01 11.94
C PRO A 30 15.68 -31.28 10.70
N MET A 31 15.41 -29.98 10.80
CA MET A 31 14.90 -29.15 9.70
C MET A 31 15.94 -28.90 8.61
N PHE A 32 17.20 -28.68 9.01
CA PHE A 32 18.32 -28.43 8.09
C PHE A 32 18.96 -29.74 7.62
N VAL A 33 19.03 -30.78 8.45
CA VAL A 33 19.47 -32.13 8.00
C VAL A 33 18.58 -32.64 6.85
N ARG A 34 17.27 -32.37 6.91
CA ARG A 34 16.32 -32.72 5.83
C ARG A 34 16.40 -31.79 4.60
N SER A 35 17.20 -30.73 4.64
CA SER A 35 17.28 -29.70 3.59
C SER A 35 18.72 -29.42 3.12
N PRO A 36 19.44 -30.38 2.50
CA PRO A 36 20.86 -30.25 2.16
C PRO A 36 21.22 -29.02 1.32
N VAL A 37 20.31 -28.55 0.45
CA VAL A 37 20.54 -27.36 -0.39
C VAL A 37 20.49 -26.08 0.45
N LEU A 38 19.58 -25.99 1.43
CA LEU A 38 19.48 -24.81 2.30
C LEU A 38 20.60 -24.79 3.34
N SER A 39 21.09 -25.96 3.77
CA SER A 39 22.27 -26.10 4.62
C SER A 39 23.54 -25.59 3.93
N ARG A 40 23.78 -26.00 2.67
CA ARG A 40 24.90 -25.47 1.86
C ARG A 40 24.79 -23.96 1.64
N LEU A 41 23.58 -23.46 1.40
CA LEU A 41 23.35 -22.02 1.25
C LEU A 41 23.65 -21.26 2.55
N LEU A 42 23.19 -21.75 3.70
CA LEU A 42 23.46 -21.12 5.00
C LEU A 42 24.97 -21.10 5.30
N GLN A 43 25.65 -22.24 5.11
CA GLN A 43 27.10 -22.36 5.26
C GLN A 43 27.84 -21.34 4.41
N PHE A 44 27.49 -21.23 3.12
CA PHE A 44 28.11 -20.28 2.21
C PHE A 44 27.96 -18.83 2.68
N LEU A 45 26.76 -18.42 3.10
CA LEU A 45 26.52 -17.04 3.54
C LEU A 45 27.23 -16.71 4.86
N VAL A 46 27.29 -17.66 5.79
CA VAL A 46 28.02 -17.54 7.06
C VAL A 46 29.53 -17.44 6.79
N GLU A 47 30.07 -18.33 5.97
CA GLU A 47 31.50 -18.34 5.64
C GLU A 47 31.92 -17.06 4.89
N HIS A 48 31.07 -16.54 4.00
CA HIS A 48 31.30 -15.25 3.34
C HIS A 48 31.34 -14.09 4.33
N ARG A 49 30.49 -14.12 5.38
CA ARG A 49 30.46 -13.10 6.42
C ARG A 49 31.68 -13.16 7.35
N LEU A 50 32.20 -14.37 7.63
CA LEU A 50 33.36 -14.60 8.50
C LEU A 50 34.70 -14.29 7.82
N ARG A 51 34.80 -14.44 6.49
CA ARG A 51 35.99 -14.04 5.71
C ARG A 51 36.20 -12.51 5.60
N GLY A 52 35.42 -11.70 6.31
CA GLY A 52 35.53 -10.23 6.31
C GLY A 52 34.70 -9.52 5.24
N GLY A 53 33.80 -10.24 4.55
CA GLY A 53 32.84 -9.64 3.62
C GLY A 53 31.76 -8.85 4.36
N ARG A 54 31.98 -7.55 4.58
CA ARG A 54 30.95 -6.60 5.09
C ARG A 54 29.89 -6.23 4.05
N SER A 55 29.91 -6.88 2.89
CA SER A 55 28.95 -6.69 1.80
C SER A 55 28.33 -8.03 1.44
N ALA A 56 27.01 -8.04 1.25
CA ALA A 56 26.29 -9.24 0.83
C ALA A 56 26.88 -9.87 -0.46
N PRO A 57 27.02 -11.21 -0.53
CA PRO A 57 27.47 -11.87 -1.75
C PRO A 57 26.49 -11.62 -2.90
N LYS A 58 26.97 -11.39 -4.12
CA LYS A 58 26.08 -11.17 -5.28
C LYS A 58 25.29 -12.44 -5.61
N ALA A 59 24.10 -12.26 -6.21
CA ALA A 59 23.22 -13.37 -6.60
C ALA A 59 23.91 -14.41 -7.51
N TYR A 60 24.84 -13.97 -8.36
CA TYR A 60 25.67 -14.84 -9.20
C TYR A 60 26.54 -15.78 -8.36
N ALA A 61 27.30 -15.25 -7.39
CA ALA A 61 28.16 -16.05 -6.51
C ALA A 61 27.37 -17.09 -5.72
N ILE A 62 26.19 -16.71 -5.20
CA ILE A 62 25.28 -17.65 -4.53
C ILE A 62 24.84 -18.78 -5.47
N ALA A 63 24.54 -18.46 -6.73
CA ALA A 63 24.10 -19.43 -7.73
C ALA A 63 25.20 -20.46 -8.04
N THR A 64 26.42 -19.99 -8.31
CA THR A 64 27.53 -20.82 -8.79
C THR A 64 28.24 -21.55 -7.66
N GLU A 65 28.49 -20.88 -6.53
CA GLU A 65 29.33 -21.41 -5.44
C GLU A 65 28.52 -22.16 -4.38
N ALA A 66 27.29 -21.72 -4.05
CA ALA A 66 26.46 -22.37 -3.03
C ALA A 66 25.43 -23.35 -3.61
N LEU A 67 24.80 -22.96 -4.72
CA LEU A 67 23.65 -23.67 -5.29
C LEU A 67 24.01 -24.56 -6.49
N GLY A 68 25.26 -24.52 -6.97
CA GLY A 68 25.77 -25.42 -8.01
C GLY A 68 25.24 -25.16 -9.42
N ARG A 69 24.93 -23.90 -9.76
CA ARG A 69 24.57 -23.48 -11.13
C ARG A 69 25.84 -23.32 -12.00
N SER A 70 25.67 -23.40 -13.33
CA SER A 70 26.78 -23.21 -14.28
C SER A 70 27.26 -21.76 -14.30
N ALA A 71 28.47 -21.54 -14.83
CA ALA A 71 29.05 -20.20 -14.98
C ALA A 71 28.26 -19.28 -15.95
N ASP A 72 27.44 -19.85 -16.84
CA ASP A 72 26.57 -19.09 -17.75
C ASP A 72 25.29 -18.57 -17.08
N PHE A 73 25.19 -18.63 -15.74
CA PHE A 73 24.03 -18.20 -14.98
C PHE A 73 23.81 -16.67 -15.05
N ASP A 74 22.64 -16.25 -15.52
CA ASP A 74 22.21 -14.85 -15.51
C ASP A 74 21.22 -14.55 -14.37
N PRO A 75 21.61 -13.76 -13.34
CA PRO A 75 20.74 -13.39 -12.23
C PRO A 75 19.54 -12.52 -12.64
N ALA A 76 19.54 -11.88 -13.81
CA ALA A 76 18.41 -11.10 -14.30
C ALA A 76 17.25 -11.99 -14.76
N VAL A 77 17.56 -13.13 -15.37
CA VAL A 77 16.59 -14.04 -15.99
C VAL A 77 16.21 -15.19 -15.06
N ASP A 78 17.15 -15.72 -14.27
CA ASP A 78 16.87 -16.81 -13.33
C ASP A 78 16.80 -16.32 -11.87
N SER A 79 15.64 -16.52 -11.25
CA SER A 79 15.36 -16.13 -9.86
C SER A 79 15.78 -17.19 -8.84
N TYR A 80 16.37 -18.31 -9.26
CA TYR A 80 16.67 -19.45 -8.40
C TYR A 80 17.43 -19.10 -7.10
N PRO A 81 18.51 -18.28 -7.10
CA PRO A 81 19.16 -17.85 -5.86
C PRO A 81 18.24 -17.03 -4.95
N ARG A 82 17.43 -16.13 -5.53
CA ARG A 82 16.46 -15.31 -4.79
C ARG A 82 15.39 -16.17 -4.11
N VAL A 83 14.89 -17.19 -4.81
CA VAL A 83 13.92 -18.16 -4.29
C VAL A 83 14.51 -19.00 -3.16
N MET A 84 15.73 -19.51 -3.34
CA MET A 84 16.39 -20.36 -2.34
C MET A 84 16.74 -19.58 -1.06
N VAL A 85 17.19 -18.33 -1.17
CA VAL A 85 17.38 -17.46 0.01
C VAL A 85 16.03 -17.15 0.67
N GLY A 86 14.96 -16.95 -0.10
CA GLY A 86 13.60 -16.82 0.45
C GLY A 86 13.18 -18.04 1.28
N ARG A 87 13.47 -19.25 0.79
CA ARG A 87 13.21 -20.51 1.51
C ARG A 87 14.09 -20.66 2.76
N LEU A 88 15.36 -20.23 2.70
CA LEU A 88 16.25 -20.21 3.85
C LEU A 88 15.70 -19.29 4.96
N ARG A 89 15.21 -18.10 4.62
CA ARG A 89 14.57 -17.19 5.58
C ARG A 89 13.39 -17.86 6.29
N SER A 90 12.49 -18.46 5.52
CA SER A 90 11.33 -19.17 6.08
C SER A 90 11.73 -20.36 6.97
N LEU A 91 12.84 -21.03 6.66
CA LEU A 91 13.32 -22.16 7.46
C LEU A 91 13.93 -21.69 8.79
N LEU A 92 14.74 -20.62 8.75
CA LEU A 92 15.28 -19.95 9.94
C LEU A 92 14.14 -19.45 10.86
N ASP A 93 13.14 -18.77 10.28
CA ASP A 93 12.00 -18.25 11.05
C ASP A 93 11.22 -19.36 11.76
N ARG A 94 11.00 -20.51 11.11
CA ARG A 94 10.35 -21.67 11.74
C ARG A 94 11.21 -22.27 12.86
N TYR A 95 12.51 -22.48 12.60
CA TYR A 95 13.41 -23.05 13.62
C TYR A 95 13.42 -22.20 14.91
N TYR A 96 13.54 -20.87 14.77
CA TYR A 96 13.57 -19.95 15.91
C TYR A 96 12.18 -19.59 16.48
N ALA A 97 11.10 -20.04 15.86
CA ALA A 97 9.76 -20.02 16.46
C ALA A 97 9.59 -21.16 17.47
N ASP A 98 10.17 -22.33 17.17
CA ASP A 98 10.02 -23.54 17.99
C ASP A 98 11.18 -23.73 18.99
N THR A 99 12.30 -23.04 18.79
CA THR A 99 13.51 -23.16 19.62
C THR A 99 13.77 -21.85 20.37
N PRO A 100 13.87 -21.86 21.72
CA PRO A 100 14.26 -20.68 22.48
C PRO A 100 15.66 -20.18 22.08
N TRP A 101 15.83 -18.87 21.97
CA TRP A 101 17.09 -18.27 21.54
C TRP A 101 17.39 -16.96 22.27
N VAL A 102 18.68 -16.71 22.48
CA VAL A 102 19.25 -15.42 22.90
C VAL A 102 19.84 -14.71 21.68
N HIS A 103 20.49 -15.48 20.80
CA HIS A 103 20.98 -15.05 19.50
C HIS A 103 20.26 -15.83 18.40
N ARG A 104 19.87 -15.14 17.32
CA ARG A 104 19.38 -15.81 16.11
C ARG A 104 20.04 -15.29 14.85
N LEU A 105 20.31 -16.19 13.90
CA LEU A 105 20.72 -15.81 12.55
C LEU A 105 19.51 -15.39 11.71
N ARG A 106 19.67 -14.30 10.97
CA ARG A 106 18.67 -13.79 10.02
C ARG A 106 19.34 -13.36 8.73
N VAL A 107 18.62 -13.53 7.62
CA VAL A 107 18.99 -12.94 6.32
C VAL A 107 17.94 -11.88 5.97
N PRO A 108 18.24 -10.57 6.03
CA PRO A 108 17.27 -9.50 5.76
C PRO A 108 16.70 -9.55 4.35
N GLN A 109 15.47 -9.05 4.14
CA GLN A 109 14.89 -8.98 2.80
C GLN A 109 15.66 -7.96 1.94
N GLY A 110 15.96 -8.33 0.68
CA GLY A 110 16.76 -7.49 -0.22
C GLY A 110 18.28 -7.57 0.02
N SER A 111 18.72 -8.26 1.07
CA SER A 111 20.14 -8.56 1.33
C SER A 111 20.41 -10.07 1.26
N TYR A 112 21.65 -10.42 0.98
CA TYR A 112 22.15 -11.80 1.12
C TYR A 112 23.14 -11.94 2.29
N GLU A 113 23.25 -10.93 3.14
CA GLU A 113 24.10 -10.97 4.33
C GLU A 113 23.40 -11.66 5.50
N VAL A 114 24.16 -12.44 6.27
CA VAL A 114 23.73 -13.03 7.54
C VAL A 114 24.01 -12.04 8.66
N VAL A 115 22.97 -11.72 9.44
CA VAL A 115 23.04 -10.82 10.59
C VAL A 115 22.58 -11.55 11.86
N ILE A 116 23.16 -11.18 12.99
CA ILE A 116 22.73 -11.67 14.30
C ILE A 116 21.68 -10.72 14.87
N GLN A 117 20.62 -11.28 15.43
CA GLN A 117 19.69 -10.56 16.29
C GLN A 117 19.82 -11.05 17.73
N HIS A 118 19.95 -10.11 18.67
CA HIS A 118 20.04 -10.37 20.11
C HIS A 118 18.70 -10.14 20.83
N ARG A 119 18.44 -10.92 21.88
CA ARG A 119 17.34 -10.73 22.84
C ARG A 119 17.86 -10.97 24.26
N ASN A 120 17.44 -10.13 25.21
CA ASN A 120 17.97 -10.13 26.59
C ASN A 120 17.59 -11.35 27.44
N ALA A 121 16.59 -12.16 27.06
CA ALA A 121 16.28 -13.47 27.63
C ALA A 121 15.30 -14.26 26.71
N PRO A 122 15.38 -15.60 26.63
CA PRO A 122 14.36 -16.38 25.94
C PRO A 122 13.05 -16.38 26.73
N PRO A 123 11.86 -16.27 26.10
CA PRO A 123 10.59 -16.37 26.82
C PRO A 123 10.45 -17.78 27.44
N GLY A 124 10.13 -17.84 28.72
CA GLY A 124 9.78 -19.08 29.41
C GLY A 124 8.54 -19.70 28.78
N ARG A 125 8.59 -21.01 28.52
CA ARG A 125 7.46 -21.78 28.02
C ARG A 125 6.36 -21.82 29.09
N SER A 126 5.23 -21.13 28.88
CA SER A 126 4.02 -21.38 29.65
C SER A 126 3.51 -22.80 29.34
N PRO A 127 3.28 -23.67 30.34
CA PRO A 127 2.60 -24.93 30.12
C PRO A 127 1.15 -24.65 29.74
N ALA A 128 0.66 -25.32 28.70
CA ALA A 128 -0.76 -25.38 28.42
C ALA A 128 -1.46 -26.15 29.55
N GLU A 129 -2.47 -25.54 30.17
CA GLU A 129 -3.39 -26.22 31.09
C GLU A 129 -4.31 -27.18 30.29
N PRO A 130 -4.56 -28.41 30.79
CA PRO A 130 -5.45 -29.36 30.14
C PRO A 130 -6.91 -29.15 30.57
N ASP A 131 -7.81 -29.17 29.58
CA ASP A 131 -9.27 -29.17 29.75
C ASP A 131 -9.76 -30.34 30.60
N GLY A 132 -10.69 -30.03 31.50
CA GLY A 132 -11.27 -30.96 32.48
C GLY A 132 -12.17 -32.03 31.86
N ALA A 133 -11.95 -33.27 32.30
CA ALA A 133 -12.89 -34.37 32.19
C ALA A 133 -13.64 -34.55 33.51
N ALA A 134 -14.96 -34.68 33.44
CA ALA A 134 -15.82 -34.99 34.58
C ALA A 134 -15.99 -36.52 34.76
N SER A 135 -15.89 -36.94 36.03
CA SER A 135 -16.57 -38.07 36.71
C SER A 135 -16.22 -39.55 36.36
N ALA A 136 -15.28 -40.10 37.15
CA ALA A 136 -15.25 -41.31 38.01
C ALA A 136 -16.45 -42.34 38.01
N PRO A 137 -16.29 -43.61 38.50
CA PRO A 137 -15.32 -44.04 39.54
C PRO A 137 -14.62 -45.42 39.46
N ALA A 138 -13.50 -45.43 40.20
CA ALA A 138 -12.74 -46.45 40.95
C ALA A 138 -13.12 -47.94 40.95
N ALA A 139 -12.09 -48.79 40.84
CA ALA A 139 -11.80 -49.89 41.79
C ALA A 139 -10.33 -50.39 41.67
N ASP A 140 -9.63 -50.32 42.81
CA ASP A 140 -8.59 -51.20 43.39
C ASP A 140 -7.35 -51.75 42.62
N MET A 141 -6.20 -51.51 43.27
CA MET A 141 -4.86 -52.13 43.18
C MET A 141 -4.87 -53.60 43.70
N PRO A 142 -3.76 -54.40 43.70
CA PRO A 142 -2.42 -54.21 43.11
C PRO A 142 -1.85 -55.45 42.35
N GLU A 143 -0.72 -55.20 41.69
CA GLU A 143 0.47 -56.04 41.43
C GLU A 143 0.54 -57.47 42.02
N ALA A 144 0.78 -58.47 41.15
CA ALA A 144 1.85 -59.49 41.29
C ALA A 144 1.84 -60.55 40.16
N ASP A 145 3.06 -61.00 39.84
CA ASP A 145 3.46 -62.29 39.27
C ASP A 145 3.28 -62.64 37.77
N ARG A 146 4.43 -62.62 37.09
CA ARG A 146 4.83 -63.52 35.98
C ARG A 146 4.69 -64.99 36.45
N PRO A 147 4.42 -66.00 35.57
CA PRO A 147 5.32 -66.32 34.45
C PRO A 147 4.75 -67.04 33.20
N ARG A 148 5.61 -67.10 32.17
CA ARG A 148 5.81 -68.16 31.16
C ARG A 148 4.63 -68.67 30.30
N SER A 149 4.78 -68.43 28.99
CA SER A 149 4.41 -69.24 27.81
C SER A 149 4.27 -70.76 28.05
N PRO A 150 3.48 -71.53 27.25
CA PRO A 150 3.61 -71.59 25.78
C PRO A 150 2.35 -71.89 24.94
N ALA A 151 2.59 -71.93 23.61
CA ALA A 151 1.75 -72.30 22.47
C ALA A 151 0.78 -73.49 22.71
N THR A 152 -0.31 -73.71 21.98
CA THR A 152 -0.42 -73.94 20.51
C THR A 152 -1.93 -74.04 20.09
N PRO A 153 -2.36 -74.50 18.89
CA PRO A 153 -3.23 -73.77 17.97
C PRO A 153 -4.70 -74.28 17.92
N GLY A 154 -5.60 -73.50 17.30
CA GLY A 154 -6.98 -73.93 17.05
C GLY A 154 -7.62 -73.21 15.88
N THR A 155 -7.66 -73.88 14.74
CA THR A 155 -8.33 -73.50 13.50
C THR A 155 -9.85 -73.41 13.69
N SER A 156 -10.52 -72.37 13.20
CA SER A 156 -11.91 -72.49 12.74
C SER A 156 -12.22 -71.50 11.62
N ILE A 157 -12.96 -71.98 10.64
CA ILE A 157 -13.29 -71.36 9.36
C ILE A 157 -14.70 -70.77 9.44
N ALA A 158 -14.92 -69.67 8.69
CA ALA A 158 -16.17 -69.12 8.14
C ALA A 158 -16.78 -67.89 8.85
N PRO A 159 -17.63 -67.07 8.18
CA PRO A 159 -17.86 -66.90 6.73
C PRO A 159 -17.72 -65.43 6.26
N ARG A 160 -17.50 -65.25 4.95
CA ARG A 160 -17.52 -63.94 4.25
C ARG A 160 -18.93 -63.32 4.26
N ARG A 161 -19.09 -62.15 4.88
CA ARG A 161 -20.20 -61.20 4.61
C ARG A 161 -19.73 -60.10 3.64
N PRO A 162 -20.58 -59.59 2.74
CA PRO A 162 -20.16 -58.75 1.63
C PRO A 162 -19.70 -57.38 2.12
N ARG A 163 -18.47 -57.01 1.76
CA ARG A 163 -17.74 -55.78 2.14
C ARG A 163 -18.32 -54.47 1.58
N TRP A 164 -19.55 -54.47 1.07
CA TRP A 164 -20.13 -53.33 0.35
C TRP A 164 -20.78 -52.30 1.30
N GLY A 165 -21.24 -52.74 2.47
CA GLY A 165 -21.80 -51.82 3.49
C GLY A 165 -20.77 -50.86 4.08
N LEU A 166 -19.53 -51.34 4.29
CA LEU A 166 -18.42 -50.49 4.77
C LEU A 166 -18.00 -49.45 3.73
N ALA A 167 -17.99 -49.80 2.45
CA ALA A 167 -17.65 -48.85 1.38
C ALA A 167 -18.66 -47.70 1.28
N PHE A 168 -19.97 -47.99 1.43
CA PHE A 168 -21.00 -46.95 1.45
C PHE A 168 -20.89 -46.02 2.66
N VAL A 169 -20.58 -46.55 3.83
CA VAL A 169 -20.36 -45.74 5.03
C VAL A 169 -19.12 -44.86 4.89
N PHE A 170 -18.02 -45.39 4.32
CA PHE A 170 -16.83 -44.59 4.04
C PHE A 170 -17.07 -43.49 3.01
N VAL A 171 -17.83 -43.76 1.93
CA VAL A 171 -18.19 -42.75 0.93
C VAL A 171 -19.12 -41.70 1.53
N ALA A 172 -20.12 -42.11 2.32
CA ALA A 172 -21.02 -41.19 2.99
C ALA A 172 -20.28 -40.31 4.01
N LEU A 173 -19.37 -40.89 4.80
CA LEU A 173 -18.51 -40.15 5.73
C LEU A 173 -17.50 -39.25 5.01
N ALA A 174 -16.96 -39.66 3.86
CA ALA A 174 -16.07 -38.82 3.05
C ALA A 174 -16.83 -37.65 2.41
N LEU A 175 -18.07 -37.86 1.97
CA LEU A 175 -18.95 -36.81 1.47
C LEU A 175 -19.41 -35.86 2.58
N LEU A 176 -19.74 -36.39 3.76
CA LEU A 176 -20.06 -35.59 4.94
C LEU A 176 -18.85 -34.80 5.43
N ALA A 177 -17.67 -35.41 5.49
CA ALA A 177 -16.42 -34.75 5.85
C ALA A 177 -16.05 -33.68 4.80
N SER A 178 -16.20 -33.96 3.51
CA SER A 178 -16.00 -33.00 2.43
C SER A 178 -16.99 -31.83 2.52
N TRP A 179 -18.26 -32.11 2.79
CA TRP A 179 -19.29 -31.09 3.02
C TRP A 179 -19.01 -30.27 4.28
N TRP A 180 -18.57 -30.89 5.37
CA TRP A 180 -18.18 -30.18 6.61
C TRP A 180 -16.90 -29.36 6.42
N PHE A 181 -15.92 -29.86 5.65
CA PHE A 181 -14.69 -29.13 5.34
C PHE A 181 -14.98 -27.93 4.44
N THR A 182 -15.82 -28.10 3.42
CA THR A 182 -16.20 -27.01 2.49
C THR A 182 -17.17 -26.00 3.13
N ALA A 183 -18.16 -26.45 3.90
CA ALA A 183 -19.10 -25.58 4.60
C ALA A 183 -18.50 -24.92 5.86
N GLY A 184 -17.57 -25.60 6.55
CA GLY A 184 -16.86 -25.10 7.73
C GLY A 184 -15.74 -24.12 7.40
N GLN A 185 -15.00 -24.33 6.31
CA GLN A 185 -13.97 -23.39 5.85
C GLN A 185 -14.54 -22.02 5.51
N GLY A 186 -15.77 -21.95 4.96
CA GLY A 186 -16.41 -20.67 4.62
C GLY A 186 -16.71 -19.77 5.82
N LYS A 187 -16.83 -20.32 7.04
CA LYS A 187 -17.08 -19.56 8.29
C LYS A 187 -15.82 -19.38 9.14
N LEU A 188 -14.87 -20.31 9.10
CA LEU A 188 -13.60 -20.22 9.85
C LEU A 188 -12.51 -19.40 9.12
N LEU A 189 -12.62 -19.21 7.80
CA LEU A 189 -11.69 -18.40 6.98
C LEU A 189 -12.31 -17.08 6.48
N ALA A 190 -13.46 -16.67 7.02
CA ALA A 190 -13.98 -15.33 6.74
C ALA A 190 -12.97 -14.33 7.33
N ALA A 191 -12.08 -13.80 6.47
CA ALA A 191 -11.10 -12.82 6.85
C ALA A 191 -11.83 -11.64 7.49
N THR A 192 -11.65 -11.45 8.79
CA THR A 192 -12.18 -10.28 9.49
C THR A 192 -11.59 -9.03 8.82
N PRO A 193 -12.42 -8.01 8.52
CA PRO A 193 -11.91 -6.77 7.98
C PRO A 193 -10.81 -6.21 8.86
N ALA A 194 -9.63 -6.00 8.29
CA ALA A 194 -8.52 -5.40 9.00
C ALA A 194 -8.85 -3.91 9.25
N PRO A 195 -8.71 -3.43 10.49
CA PRO A 195 -9.03 -2.05 10.83
C PRO A 195 -8.09 -1.07 10.12
N MET A 196 -8.49 0.22 10.11
CA MET A 196 -7.58 1.29 9.73
C MET A 196 -6.42 1.37 10.72
N PRO A 197 -5.22 1.78 10.27
CA PRO A 197 -4.08 1.93 11.15
C PRO A 197 -4.30 3.06 12.15
N LEU A 198 -3.92 2.84 13.41
CA LEU A 198 -4.02 3.83 14.46
C LEU A 198 -2.76 4.71 14.49
N LEU A 199 -2.96 6.02 14.29
CA LEU A 199 -1.94 7.06 14.36
C LEU A 199 -2.00 7.79 15.71
N GLU A 200 -0.86 7.90 16.38
CA GLU A 200 -0.67 8.78 17.52
C GLU A 200 0.12 10.03 17.10
N VAL A 201 -0.37 11.20 17.48
CA VAL A 201 0.41 12.46 17.36
C VAL A 201 1.01 12.75 18.73
N SER A 202 2.34 12.79 18.83
CA SER A 202 3.05 13.17 20.05
C SER A 202 2.90 14.67 20.30
N ALA A 203 2.85 15.08 21.56
CA ALA A 203 2.86 16.49 21.92
C ALA A 203 4.14 17.18 21.36
N PRO A 204 4.03 18.34 20.69
CA PRO A 204 5.18 18.98 20.09
C PRO A 204 6.23 19.41 21.12
N ILE A 205 7.47 19.00 20.89
CA ILE A 205 8.63 19.45 21.65
C ILE A 205 8.91 20.90 21.27
N ALA A 206 8.92 21.80 22.25
CA ALA A 206 9.17 23.22 22.05
C ALA A 206 9.97 23.80 23.22
N GLY A 207 10.56 24.98 23.02
CA GLY A 207 11.25 25.70 24.09
C GLY A 207 10.31 26.14 25.23
N ASP A 208 10.90 26.45 26.39
CA ASP A 208 10.17 26.75 27.64
C ASP A 208 9.53 28.15 27.70
N SER A 209 9.56 28.91 26.61
CA SER A 209 8.92 30.22 26.57
C SER A 209 7.39 30.09 26.46
N GLY A 210 6.65 31.06 27.03
CA GLY A 210 5.20 31.14 26.88
C GLY A 210 4.74 31.10 25.41
N PRO A 211 5.32 31.92 24.51
CA PRO A 211 5.04 31.89 23.09
C PRO A 211 5.32 30.54 22.43
N SER A 212 6.47 29.90 22.72
CA SER A 212 6.81 28.58 22.17
C SER A 212 5.80 27.49 22.56
N ARG A 213 5.34 27.47 23.82
CA ARG A 213 4.29 26.55 24.27
C ARG A 213 2.92 26.83 23.66
N ALA A 214 2.60 28.09 23.36
CA ALA A 214 1.36 28.44 22.66
C ALA A 214 1.39 27.94 21.21
N LEU A 215 2.51 28.14 20.51
CA LEU A 215 2.73 27.63 19.15
C LEU A 215 2.68 26.09 19.10
N ALA A 216 3.26 25.41 20.08
CA ALA A 216 3.19 23.95 20.20
C ALA A 216 1.75 23.44 20.25
N ARG A 217 0.92 24.06 21.10
CA ARG A 217 -0.50 23.68 21.22
C ARG A 217 -1.28 23.98 19.94
N ALA A 218 -1.00 25.09 19.28
CA ALA A 218 -1.64 25.44 18.02
C ALA A 218 -1.28 24.45 16.90
N LEU A 219 0.01 24.08 16.79
CA LEU A 219 0.49 23.07 15.84
C LEU A 219 -0.13 21.69 16.11
N ASP A 220 -0.16 21.24 17.36
CA ASP A 220 -0.81 19.98 17.75
C ASP A 220 -2.30 19.98 17.35
N GLY A 221 -3.00 21.08 17.63
CA GLY A 221 -4.40 21.26 17.23
C GLY A 221 -4.60 21.18 15.72
N LYS A 222 -3.76 21.87 14.93
CA LYS A 222 -3.81 21.83 13.46
C LYS A 222 -3.55 20.43 12.91
N LEU A 223 -2.53 19.73 13.41
CA LEU A 223 -2.18 18.37 12.97
C LEU A 223 -3.29 17.39 13.29
N ARG A 224 -3.81 17.39 14.53
CA ARG A 224 -4.92 16.50 14.93
C ARG A 224 -6.19 16.81 14.15
N ASP A 225 -6.52 18.08 13.95
CA ASP A 225 -7.70 18.47 13.17
C ASP A 225 -7.58 18.07 11.71
N GLY A 226 -6.39 18.17 11.10
CA GLY A 226 -6.21 17.76 9.72
C GLY A 226 -6.17 16.25 9.53
N LEU A 227 -5.40 15.54 10.36
CA LEU A 227 -5.23 14.09 10.22
C LEU A 227 -6.53 13.31 10.47
N ARG A 228 -7.40 13.78 11.39
CA ARG A 228 -8.70 13.13 11.67
C ARG A 228 -9.72 13.20 10.53
N ARG A 229 -9.45 14.01 9.49
CA ARG A 229 -10.38 14.21 8.35
C ARG A 229 -10.18 13.19 7.23
N PHE A 230 -9.21 12.29 7.37
CA PHE A 230 -8.93 11.23 6.40
C PHE A 230 -9.51 9.90 6.87
N ASP A 231 -10.14 9.18 5.95
CA ASP A 231 -10.84 7.92 6.24
C ASP A 231 -9.91 6.69 6.34
N LEU A 232 -8.66 6.82 5.88
CA LEU A 232 -7.70 5.71 5.81
C LEU A 232 -6.76 5.62 7.02
N VAL A 233 -6.94 6.49 8.01
CA VAL A 233 -6.11 6.55 9.21
C VAL A 233 -7.01 6.92 10.39
N ASP A 234 -7.00 6.09 11.43
CA ASP A 234 -7.68 6.43 12.67
C ASP A 234 -6.73 7.21 13.56
N LEU A 235 -7.20 8.33 14.14
CA LEU A 235 -6.41 9.12 15.07
C LEU A 235 -6.70 8.67 16.51
N ARG A 236 -5.64 8.39 17.30
CA ARG A 236 -5.80 8.13 18.73
C ARG A 236 -6.36 9.37 19.42
N SER A 237 -7.54 9.21 20.01
CA SER A 237 -8.12 10.23 20.88
C SER A 237 -7.24 10.43 22.10
N ALA A 238 -7.01 11.69 22.50
CA ALA A 238 -6.37 11.98 23.76
C ALA A 238 -7.22 11.39 24.89
N GLY A 239 -6.69 10.39 25.60
CA GLY A 239 -7.38 9.81 26.74
C GLY A 239 -7.61 10.86 27.82
N ALA A 240 -8.71 10.73 28.58
CA ALA A 240 -8.91 11.56 29.77
C ALA A 240 -7.69 11.40 30.71
N PRO A 241 -7.20 12.49 31.34
CA PRO A 241 -6.10 12.40 32.29
C PRO A 241 -6.43 11.36 33.38
N GLY A 242 -5.59 10.33 33.53
CA GLY A 242 -5.80 9.26 34.51
C GLY A 242 -6.59 8.03 34.02
N SER A 243 -7.08 8.01 32.77
CA SER A 243 -7.56 6.78 32.15
C SER A 243 -6.35 5.94 31.74
N ALA A 244 -6.21 4.74 32.32
CA ALA A 244 -5.37 3.70 31.74
C ALA A 244 -5.91 3.42 30.34
N ALA A 245 -5.30 4.05 29.33
CA ALA A 245 -5.80 4.01 27.97
C ALA A 245 -5.99 2.54 27.56
N ALA A 246 -7.20 2.20 27.11
CA ALA A 246 -7.43 0.92 26.47
C ALA A 246 -6.35 0.76 25.40
N ALA A 247 -5.57 -0.32 25.54
CA ALA A 247 -4.31 -0.56 24.84
C ALA A 247 -4.55 -0.93 23.36
N GLY A 248 -5.14 -0.02 22.59
CA GLY A 248 -5.11 -0.08 21.14
C GLY A 248 -3.66 -0.08 20.68
N ARG A 249 -3.27 -1.10 19.92
CA ARG A 249 -1.92 -1.18 19.35
C ARG A 249 -1.74 -0.02 18.38
N ILE A 250 -0.90 0.94 18.74
CA ILE A 250 -0.52 2.06 17.89
C ILE A 250 0.32 1.51 16.74
N ASP A 251 -0.05 1.83 15.50
CA ASP A 251 0.68 1.40 14.32
C ASP A 251 1.75 2.42 13.92
N TYR A 252 1.40 3.71 14.02
CA TYR A 252 2.27 4.82 13.67
C TYR A 252 2.26 5.91 14.74
N ARG A 253 3.40 6.59 14.91
CA ARG A 253 3.54 7.77 15.77
C ARG A 253 4.14 8.93 14.96
N LEU A 254 3.49 10.08 14.97
CA LEU A 254 3.98 11.32 14.42
C LEU A 254 4.62 12.15 15.54
N ASP A 255 5.95 12.13 15.59
CA ASP A 255 6.73 12.96 16.50
C ASP A 255 6.90 14.35 15.91
N THR A 256 6.68 15.36 16.74
CA THR A 256 6.59 16.76 16.32
C THR A 256 7.52 17.59 17.19
N SER A 257 8.24 18.53 16.58
CA SER A 257 9.04 19.50 17.31
C SER A 257 9.02 20.85 16.60
N LEU A 258 9.18 21.92 17.37
CA LEU A 258 9.28 23.26 16.82
C LEU A 258 10.36 24.08 17.53
N VAL A 259 11.08 24.86 16.75
CA VAL A 259 12.13 25.76 17.23
C VAL A 259 11.84 27.16 16.70
N ARG A 260 11.73 28.13 17.61
CA ARG A 260 11.62 29.55 17.22
C ARG A 260 13.02 30.13 17.05
N THR A 261 13.31 30.61 15.85
CA THR A 261 14.58 31.27 15.53
C THR A 261 14.62 32.69 16.11
N LEU A 262 15.81 33.26 16.22
CA LEU A 262 16.01 34.66 16.68
C LEU A 262 15.38 35.68 15.71
N GLU A 263 15.29 35.33 14.43
CA GLU A 263 14.66 36.11 13.35
C GLU A 263 13.12 36.10 13.42
N GLY A 264 12.54 35.33 14.35
CA GLY A 264 11.09 35.21 14.52
C GLY A 264 10.43 34.10 13.69
N ASN A 265 11.16 33.49 12.75
CA ASN A 265 10.70 32.32 11.99
C ASN A 265 10.58 31.09 12.91
N VAL A 266 9.69 30.16 12.54
CA VAL A 266 9.46 28.91 13.28
C VAL A 266 9.82 27.73 12.40
N ASP A 267 10.80 26.93 12.84
CA ASP A 267 11.14 25.68 12.19
C ASP A 267 10.32 24.56 12.84
N VAL A 268 9.54 23.84 12.04
CA VAL A 268 8.74 22.69 12.46
C VAL A 268 9.34 21.42 11.86
N THR A 269 9.61 20.42 12.69
CA THR A 269 10.07 19.10 12.25
C THR A 269 9.03 18.05 12.59
N LEU A 270 8.64 17.30 11.57
CA LEU A 270 7.67 16.21 11.65
C LEU A 270 8.37 14.89 11.32
N VAL A 271 8.19 13.87 12.15
CA VAL A 271 8.82 12.55 11.97
C VAL A 271 7.78 11.46 12.16
N LEU A 272 7.48 10.72 11.09
CA LEU A 272 6.55 9.60 11.14
C LEU A 272 7.31 8.29 11.37
N ASN A 273 7.00 7.65 12.49
CA ASN A 273 7.61 6.41 12.95
C ASN A 273 6.60 5.27 12.89
N ARG A 274 7.01 4.12 12.35
CA ARG A 274 6.28 2.87 12.51
C ARG A 274 6.64 2.24 13.85
N VAL A 275 5.63 2.02 14.70
CA VAL A 275 5.83 1.62 16.09
C VAL A 275 6.30 0.16 16.20
N ALA A 276 5.83 -0.71 15.29
CA ALA A 276 6.11 -2.14 15.35
C ALA A 276 7.60 -2.50 15.29
N ASP A 277 8.43 -1.70 14.60
CA ASP A 277 9.87 -1.91 14.46
C ASP A 277 10.71 -0.65 14.76
N GLN A 278 10.09 0.38 15.37
CA GLN A 278 10.75 1.64 15.76
C GLN A 278 11.49 2.32 14.60
N ARG A 279 10.95 2.24 13.39
CA ARG A 279 11.58 2.78 12.19
C ARG A 279 10.94 4.09 11.77
N THR A 280 11.76 5.11 11.55
CA THR A 280 11.36 6.32 10.83
C THR A 280 11.13 5.99 9.36
N ILE A 281 9.90 6.20 8.89
CA ILE A 281 9.51 5.95 7.50
C ILE A 281 9.39 7.23 6.69
N TRP A 282 9.28 8.39 7.36
CA TRP A 282 9.22 9.71 6.73
C TRP A 282 9.59 10.80 7.73
N SER A 283 10.21 11.87 7.25
CA SER A 283 10.49 13.08 8.02
C SER A 283 10.51 14.30 7.13
N GLN A 284 10.03 15.44 7.63
CA GLN A 284 10.10 16.72 6.92
C GLN A 284 10.38 17.85 7.91
N GLN A 285 11.21 18.80 7.47
CA GLN A 285 11.44 20.06 8.16
C GLN A 285 10.82 21.18 7.33
N LEU A 286 10.06 22.05 7.99
CA LEU A 286 9.31 23.15 7.42
C LEU A 286 9.75 24.43 8.11
N ARG A 287 10.11 25.47 7.35
CA ARG A 287 10.41 26.78 7.89
C ARG A 287 9.21 27.70 7.65
N LEU A 288 8.59 28.17 8.72
CA LEU A 288 7.43 29.04 8.69
C LEU A 288 7.86 30.49 8.92
N THR A 289 7.44 31.35 8.01
CA THR A 289 7.55 32.81 8.10
C THR A 289 6.52 33.37 9.08
N ALA A 290 6.69 34.62 9.51
CA ALA A 290 5.82 35.24 10.52
C ALA A 290 4.34 35.29 10.12
N ASP A 291 4.04 35.39 8.82
CA ASP A 291 2.70 35.39 8.24
C ASP A 291 2.07 34.00 8.12
N GLU A 292 2.88 32.94 8.02
CA GLU A 292 2.40 31.55 7.96
C GLU A 292 2.11 30.95 9.35
N VAL A 293 2.77 31.47 10.39
CA VAL A 293 2.70 30.96 11.76
C VAL A 293 1.28 30.92 12.35
N PRO A 294 0.40 31.92 12.16
CA PRO A 294 -0.94 31.90 12.75
C PRO A 294 -1.81 30.72 12.27
N GLU A 295 -1.70 30.35 10.99
CA GLU A 295 -2.57 29.35 10.35
C GLU A 295 -1.88 28.00 10.10
N PHE A 296 -0.55 27.96 10.21
CA PHE A 296 0.30 26.80 9.90
C PHE A 296 0.02 26.24 8.50
N THR A 297 -0.18 27.11 7.51
CA THR A 297 -0.49 26.74 6.12
C THR A 297 0.60 25.85 5.50
N ALA A 298 1.87 26.09 5.84
CA ALA A 298 3.00 25.28 5.36
C ALA A 298 2.97 23.81 5.84
N VAL A 299 2.17 23.48 6.88
CA VAL A 299 2.02 22.12 7.42
C VAL A 299 0.96 21.31 6.67
N GLU A 300 0.07 21.96 5.94
CA GLU A 300 -1.05 21.31 5.25
C GLU A 300 -0.62 20.24 4.22
N PRO A 301 0.43 20.45 3.42
CA PRO A 301 0.95 19.41 2.53
C PRO A 301 1.46 18.17 3.30
N ALA A 302 2.08 18.36 4.47
CA ALA A 302 2.54 17.25 5.29
C ALA A 302 1.37 16.40 5.82
N ILE A 303 0.25 17.04 6.19
CA ILE A 303 -0.98 16.34 6.59
C ILE A 303 -1.49 15.47 5.45
N ALA A 304 -1.60 16.03 4.24
CA ALA A 304 -2.03 15.32 3.03
C ALA A 304 -1.09 14.15 2.67
N GLN A 305 0.23 14.39 2.72
CA GLN A 305 1.23 13.37 2.42
C GLN A 305 1.23 12.21 3.42
N VAL A 306 0.93 12.44 4.70
CA VAL A 306 0.91 11.38 5.71
C VAL A 306 -0.35 10.51 5.57
N ALA A 307 -1.53 11.14 5.53
CA ALA A 307 -2.82 10.46 5.70
C ALA A 307 -3.68 10.31 4.43
N GLY A 308 -3.30 10.97 3.33
CA GLY A 308 -4.06 10.93 2.07
C GLY A 308 -4.12 9.56 1.41
N ASP A 309 -4.97 9.44 0.38
CA ASP A 309 -5.20 8.22 -0.40
C ASP A 309 -3.92 7.58 -0.95
N PHE A 310 -2.92 8.42 -1.28
CA PHE A 310 -1.61 8.01 -1.80
C PHE A 310 -0.47 8.27 -0.80
N GLY A 311 -0.83 8.55 0.46
CA GLY A 311 0.08 8.99 1.49
C GLY A 311 1.06 7.92 1.98
N ILE A 312 1.97 8.34 2.85
CA ILE A 312 3.07 7.53 3.38
C ILE A 312 2.56 6.26 4.06
N ILE A 313 1.47 6.35 4.84
CA ILE A 313 0.90 5.20 5.57
C ILE A 313 0.38 4.13 4.60
N VAL A 314 -0.34 4.54 3.55
CA VAL A 314 -0.84 3.63 2.50
C VAL A 314 0.33 2.98 1.75
N ARG A 315 1.34 3.77 1.37
CA ARG A 315 2.53 3.28 0.66
C ARG A 315 3.34 2.29 1.48
N ASP A 316 3.52 2.55 2.78
CA ASP A 316 4.22 1.64 3.69
C ASP A 316 3.52 0.27 3.76
N GLN A 317 2.19 0.28 3.87
CA GLN A 317 1.39 -0.95 3.89
C GLN A 317 1.54 -1.75 2.59
N VAL A 318 1.40 -1.10 1.44
CA VAL A 318 1.55 -1.74 0.13
C VAL A 318 2.96 -2.29 -0.06
N GLN A 319 3.99 -1.57 0.41
CA GLN A 319 5.38 -2.02 0.29
C GLN A 319 5.66 -3.26 1.15
N ARG A 320 5.13 -3.31 2.37
CA ARG A 320 5.29 -4.46 3.26
C ARG A 320 4.48 -5.67 2.82
N GLN A 321 3.30 -5.44 2.27
CA GLN A 321 2.32 -6.48 1.97
C GLN A 321 1.72 -6.30 0.56
N PRO A 322 2.55 -6.47 -0.49
CA PRO A 322 2.18 -6.12 -1.87
C PRO A 322 1.04 -6.95 -2.46
N ASP A 323 0.78 -8.15 -1.91
CA ASP A 323 -0.26 -9.07 -2.37
C ASP A 323 -1.35 -9.30 -1.31
N ASN A 324 -1.46 -8.42 -0.31
CA ASN A 324 -2.50 -8.53 0.71
C ASN A 324 -3.79 -7.81 0.26
N PHE A 325 -4.80 -8.60 -0.06
CA PHE A 325 -6.15 -8.16 -0.43
C PHE A 325 -7.19 -8.54 0.63
N ASN A 326 -6.81 -8.69 1.90
CA ASN A 326 -7.78 -8.91 2.97
C ASN A 326 -8.73 -7.72 3.06
N PRO A 327 -10.04 -7.94 3.34
CA PRO A 327 -11.01 -6.86 3.53
C PRO A 327 -10.54 -5.81 4.56
N GLY A 328 -11.01 -4.58 4.42
CA GLY A 328 -10.56 -3.45 5.24
C GLY A 328 -9.32 -2.73 4.66
N PHE A 329 -8.45 -2.22 5.53
CA PHE A 329 -7.34 -1.35 5.12
C PHE A 329 -6.41 -1.91 4.03
N PRO A 330 -5.96 -3.18 4.06
CA PRO A 330 -5.12 -3.74 3.00
C PRO A 330 -5.78 -3.69 1.61
N CYS A 331 -7.07 -4.03 1.52
CA CYS A 331 -7.85 -3.94 0.29
C CYS A 331 -7.93 -2.50 -0.23
N LEU A 332 -8.20 -1.53 0.66
CA LEU A 332 -8.26 -0.11 0.30
C LEU A 332 -6.89 0.44 -0.13
N ALA A 333 -5.81 0.02 0.53
CA ALA A 333 -4.45 0.38 0.15
C ALA A 333 -4.09 -0.14 -1.26
N GLN A 334 -4.49 -1.38 -1.60
CA GLN A 334 -4.34 -1.93 -2.95
C GLN A 334 -5.22 -1.23 -3.98
N PHE A 335 -6.44 -0.85 -3.60
CA PHE A 335 -7.32 -0.02 -4.44
C PHE A 335 -6.67 1.31 -4.78
N ASN A 336 -6.10 2.02 -3.80
CA ASN A 336 -5.41 3.28 -4.06
C ASN A 336 -4.11 3.10 -4.83
N ARG A 337 -3.35 2.02 -4.59
CA ARG A 337 -2.20 1.66 -5.45
C ARG A 337 -2.61 1.48 -6.90
N MET A 338 -3.72 0.77 -7.15
CA MET A 338 -4.25 0.56 -8.50
C MET A 338 -4.65 1.90 -9.14
N ARG A 339 -5.28 2.81 -8.39
CA ARG A 339 -5.61 4.16 -8.88
C ARG A 339 -4.37 4.96 -9.23
N GLN A 340 -3.38 4.98 -8.33
CA GLN A 340 -2.11 5.69 -8.49
C GLN A 340 -1.31 5.20 -9.70
N MET A 341 -1.17 3.88 -9.83
CA MET A 341 -0.39 3.25 -10.90
C MET A 341 -1.19 3.09 -12.21
N ARG A 342 -2.51 3.31 -12.16
CA ARG A 342 -3.47 3.06 -13.26
C ARG A 342 -3.33 1.67 -13.88
N ASN A 343 -2.87 0.69 -13.09
CA ASN A 343 -2.70 -0.68 -13.51
C ASN A 343 -3.94 -1.50 -13.14
N ARG A 344 -4.60 -2.09 -14.15
CA ARG A 344 -5.84 -2.86 -13.96
C ARG A 344 -5.64 -4.34 -13.59
N ALA A 345 -4.40 -4.81 -13.45
CA ALA A 345 -4.10 -6.23 -13.18
C ALA A 345 -4.84 -6.79 -11.96
N SER A 346 -4.92 -6.01 -10.87
CA SER A 346 -5.52 -6.44 -9.60
C SER A 346 -6.99 -6.08 -9.43
N VAL A 347 -7.66 -5.50 -10.45
CA VAL A 347 -9.06 -5.02 -10.35
C VAL A 347 -10.01 -6.11 -9.86
N ARG A 348 -9.86 -7.36 -10.33
CA ARG A 348 -10.73 -8.47 -9.91
C ARG A 348 -10.55 -8.82 -8.43
N GLN A 349 -9.32 -8.80 -7.93
CA GLN A 349 -9.02 -9.06 -6.52
C GLN A 349 -9.55 -7.92 -5.64
N ILE A 350 -9.39 -6.67 -6.10
CA ILE A 350 -9.90 -5.49 -5.42
C ILE A 350 -11.42 -5.51 -5.34
N ASP A 351 -12.13 -5.78 -6.44
CA ASP A 351 -13.60 -5.92 -6.43
C ASP A 351 -14.06 -6.99 -5.43
N ALA A 352 -13.40 -8.16 -5.45
CA ALA A 352 -13.72 -9.25 -4.55
C ALA A 352 -13.51 -8.89 -3.08
N CYS A 353 -12.40 -8.22 -2.73
CA CYS A 353 -12.13 -7.84 -1.34
C CYS A 353 -13.02 -6.71 -0.83
N LEU A 354 -13.36 -5.72 -1.66
CA LEU A 354 -14.31 -4.66 -1.30
C LEU A 354 -15.70 -5.26 -1.04
N ARG A 355 -16.19 -6.13 -1.92
CA ARG A 355 -17.47 -6.82 -1.73
C ARG A 355 -17.46 -7.75 -0.53
N ALA A 356 -16.34 -8.41 -0.24
CA ALA A 356 -16.20 -9.21 0.98
C ALA A 356 -16.29 -8.33 2.24
N GLY A 357 -15.69 -7.14 2.24
CA GLY A 357 -15.83 -6.16 3.32
C GLY A 357 -17.29 -5.76 3.56
N LEU A 358 -18.03 -5.45 2.50
CA LEU A 358 -19.45 -5.08 2.60
C LEU A 358 -20.37 -6.24 3.05
N LYS A 359 -19.94 -7.51 2.94
CA LYS A 359 -20.71 -8.61 3.55
C LYS A 359 -20.66 -8.58 5.07
N THR A 360 -19.54 -8.14 5.64
CA THR A 360 -19.33 -8.05 7.09
C THR A 360 -19.82 -6.70 7.64
N SER A 361 -19.61 -5.62 6.89
CA SER A 361 -19.99 -4.26 7.26
C SER A 361 -20.72 -3.58 6.10
N PRO A 362 -22.02 -3.87 5.88
CA PRO A 362 -22.77 -3.41 4.70
C PRO A 362 -22.86 -1.89 4.54
N ASN A 363 -22.72 -1.17 5.66
CA ASN A 363 -22.89 0.27 5.73
C ASN A 363 -21.55 1.02 5.86
N ASP A 364 -20.40 0.36 5.63
CA ASP A 364 -19.10 1.04 5.70
C ASP A 364 -18.96 2.08 4.57
N PRO A 365 -18.98 3.40 4.86
CA PRO A 365 -18.99 4.43 3.83
C PRO A 365 -17.69 4.47 3.02
N VAL A 366 -16.56 4.04 3.60
CA VAL A 366 -15.24 4.05 2.96
C VAL A 366 -15.18 2.98 1.87
N THR A 367 -15.55 1.74 2.21
CA THR A 367 -15.62 0.64 1.24
C THR A 367 -16.67 0.90 0.16
N LEU A 368 -17.83 1.48 0.52
CA LEU A 368 -18.86 1.89 -0.45
C LEU A 368 -18.33 2.94 -1.44
N THR A 369 -17.59 3.95 -0.97
CA THR A 369 -16.95 4.96 -1.82
C THR A 369 -15.94 4.33 -2.78
N ALA A 370 -15.06 3.48 -2.26
CA ALA A 370 -14.05 2.80 -3.07
C ALA A 370 -14.68 1.93 -4.16
N LEU A 371 -15.73 1.17 -3.82
CA LEU A 371 -16.44 0.33 -4.79
C LEU A 371 -17.20 1.19 -5.82
N SER A 372 -17.86 2.27 -5.40
CA SER A 372 -18.50 3.23 -6.32
C SER A 372 -17.50 3.77 -7.36
N LEU A 373 -16.33 4.21 -6.90
CA LEU A 373 -15.27 4.72 -7.77
C LEU A 373 -14.72 3.63 -8.71
N LEU A 374 -14.58 2.40 -8.23
CA LEU A 374 -14.20 1.27 -9.09
C LEU A 374 -15.24 1.02 -10.20
N ARG A 375 -16.54 1.07 -9.87
CA ARG A 375 -17.63 0.89 -10.85
C ARG A 375 -17.69 2.04 -11.86
N PHE A 376 -17.43 3.29 -11.48
CA PHE A 376 -17.27 4.39 -12.44
C PHE A 376 -16.11 4.15 -13.41
N GLY A 377 -15.03 3.53 -12.95
CA GLY A 377 -13.91 3.11 -13.80
C GLY A 377 -14.28 2.01 -14.82
N ASP A 378 -15.31 1.21 -14.54
CA ASP A 378 -15.84 0.20 -15.46
C ASP A 378 -16.86 0.77 -16.47
N TRP A 379 -17.63 1.77 -16.04
CA TRP A 379 -18.55 2.53 -16.90
C TRP A 379 -17.80 3.36 -17.95
N GLN A 380 -16.76 4.07 -17.53
CA GLN A 380 -16.09 5.10 -18.33
C GLN A 380 -15.61 4.65 -19.74
N PRO A 381 -15.05 3.45 -19.93
CA PRO A 381 -14.71 2.96 -21.28
C PRO A 381 -15.90 2.35 -22.05
N ARG A 382 -17.03 2.07 -21.40
CA ARG A 382 -18.19 1.34 -21.97
C ARG A 382 -19.49 2.14 -21.95
N ARG A 383 -19.41 3.47 -21.88
CA ARG A 383 -20.59 4.34 -21.59
C ARG A 383 -21.78 4.14 -22.53
N THR A 384 -21.52 3.71 -23.77
CA THR A 384 -22.53 3.50 -24.81
C THR A 384 -23.11 2.08 -24.82
N THR A 385 -22.62 1.17 -23.97
CA THR A 385 -23.08 -0.23 -23.91
C THR A 385 -24.03 -0.46 -22.74
N LYS A 386 -24.81 -1.55 -22.79
CA LYS A 386 -25.72 -1.94 -21.70
C LYS A 386 -24.95 -2.25 -20.41
N GLU A 387 -23.78 -2.87 -20.52
CA GLU A 387 -22.91 -3.18 -19.39
C GLU A 387 -22.38 -1.89 -18.74
N GLY A 388 -22.05 -0.87 -19.56
CA GLY A 388 -21.67 0.44 -19.03
C GLY A 388 -22.82 1.14 -18.31
N GLN A 389 -24.04 1.07 -18.84
CA GLN A 389 -25.24 1.60 -18.16
C GLN A 389 -25.48 0.92 -16.81
N ALA A 390 -25.33 -0.41 -16.74
CA ALA A 390 -25.44 -1.17 -15.50
C ALA A 390 -24.35 -0.79 -14.49
N ALA A 391 -23.10 -0.67 -14.93
CA ALA A 391 -21.98 -0.24 -14.09
C ALA A 391 -22.19 1.19 -13.55
N PHE A 392 -22.75 2.09 -14.35
CA PHE A 392 -23.09 3.45 -13.92
C PHE A 392 -24.19 3.45 -12.85
N ALA A 393 -25.26 2.67 -13.07
CA ALA A 393 -26.35 2.54 -12.11
C ALA A 393 -25.87 1.97 -10.76
N GLU A 394 -25.01 0.94 -10.80
CA GLU A 394 -24.38 0.38 -9.61
C GLU A 394 -23.47 1.42 -8.91
N ALA A 395 -22.62 2.12 -9.66
CA ALA A 395 -21.73 3.15 -9.11
C ALA A 395 -22.50 4.25 -8.37
N ARG A 396 -23.61 4.73 -8.97
CA ARG A 396 -24.47 5.75 -8.38
C ARG A 396 -25.17 5.25 -7.12
N LEU A 397 -25.68 4.01 -7.13
CA LEU A 397 -26.31 3.41 -5.95
C LEU A 397 -25.33 3.30 -4.78
N LEU A 398 -24.10 2.87 -5.04
CA LEU A 398 -23.05 2.77 -4.02
C LEU A 398 -22.64 4.14 -3.47
N ALA A 399 -22.58 5.17 -4.32
CA ALA A 399 -22.32 6.55 -3.89
C ALA A 399 -23.43 7.05 -2.96
N GLU A 400 -24.69 6.81 -3.31
CA GLU A 400 -25.85 7.17 -2.48
C GLU A 400 -25.79 6.45 -1.13
N GLN A 401 -25.54 5.14 -1.13
CA GLN A 401 -25.40 4.37 0.11
C GLN A 401 -24.25 4.88 0.98
N SER A 402 -23.10 5.24 0.39
CA SER A 402 -21.99 5.83 1.13
C SER A 402 -22.40 7.14 1.80
N TYR A 403 -23.04 8.04 1.04
CA TYR A 403 -23.54 9.31 1.56
C TYR A 403 -24.57 9.13 2.68
N GLN A 404 -25.54 8.23 2.52
CA GLN A 404 -26.57 7.99 3.55
C GLN A 404 -26.00 7.38 4.84
N ASN A 405 -24.97 6.54 4.72
CA ASN A 405 -24.31 5.92 5.88
C ASN A 405 -23.22 6.80 6.51
N GLY A 406 -22.84 7.91 5.87
CA GLY A 406 -21.85 8.85 6.36
C GLY A 406 -22.08 10.26 5.81
N PRO A 407 -23.21 10.93 6.12
CA PRO A 407 -23.59 12.20 5.51
C PRO A 407 -22.64 13.36 5.85
N ASN A 408 -21.87 13.20 6.93
CA ASN A 408 -20.83 14.15 7.37
C ASN A 408 -19.41 13.67 7.03
N SER A 409 -19.25 12.74 6.09
CA SER A 409 -17.95 12.33 5.54
C SER A 409 -17.66 13.07 4.24
N SER A 410 -16.41 13.52 4.06
CA SER A 410 -15.99 14.15 2.79
C SER A 410 -16.08 13.15 1.64
N ALA A 411 -15.68 11.88 1.87
CA ALA A 411 -15.69 10.84 0.85
C ALA A 411 -17.10 10.51 0.32
N GLY A 412 -18.09 10.34 1.20
CA GLY A 412 -19.47 10.05 0.80
C GLY A 412 -20.11 11.21 0.02
N LEU A 413 -19.94 12.45 0.50
CA LEU A 413 -20.39 13.65 -0.22
C LEU A 413 -19.71 13.76 -1.59
N PHE A 414 -18.40 13.51 -1.67
CA PHE A 414 -17.70 13.61 -2.94
C PHE A 414 -18.04 12.46 -3.91
N ALA A 415 -18.36 11.26 -3.40
CA ALA A 415 -18.88 10.17 -4.21
C ALA A 415 -20.20 10.57 -4.90
N MET A 416 -21.10 11.23 -4.16
CA MET A 416 -22.36 11.74 -4.69
C MET A 416 -22.17 12.95 -5.63
N ALA A 417 -21.23 13.85 -5.31
CA ALA A 417 -20.85 14.93 -6.20
C ALA A 417 -20.38 14.39 -7.56
N ARG A 418 -19.46 13.42 -7.55
CA ARG A 418 -18.93 12.75 -8.74
C ARG A 418 -20.04 12.06 -9.55
N ALA A 419 -20.95 11.35 -8.89
CA ALA A 419 -22.10 10.74 -9.56
C ALA A 419 -22.98 11.78 -10.26
N SER A 420 -23.21 12.92 -9.62
CA SER A 420 -23.98 14.04 -10.17
C SER A 420 -23.28 14.68 -11.38
N PHE A 421 -21.98 14.92 -11.30
CA PHE A 421 -21.20 15.43 -12.43
C PHE A 421 -21.23 14.48 -13.64
N TYR A 422 -21.09 13.18 -13.41
CA TYR A 422 -21.18 12.19 -14.49
C TYR A 422 -22.58 12.06 -15.07
N ALA A 423 -23.62 12.38 -14.30
CA ALA A 423 -25.00 12.50 -14.79
C ALA A 423 -25.28 13.84 -15.51
N GLY A 424 -24.31 14.76 -15.57
CA GLY A 424 -24.48 16.09 -16.15
C GLY A 424 -25.21 17.10 -15.25
N ASN A 425 -25.47 16.75 -13.98
CA ASN A 425 -26.10 17.64 -13.02
C ASN A 425 -25.04 18.48 -12.29
N CYS A 426 -24.55 19.53 -12.97
CA CYS A 426 -23.56 20.45 -12.42
C CYS A 426 -24.00 21.13 -11.11
N PRO A 427 -25.25 21.64 -10.94
CA PRO A 427 -25.68 22.26 -9.69
C PRO A 427 -25.57 21.32 -8.47
N ALA A 428 -26.07 20.09 -8.59
CA ALA A 428 -25.97 19.11 -7.49
C ALA A 428 -24.52 18.68 -7.24
N GLY A 429 -23.74 18.46 -8.30
CA GLY A 429 -22.33 18.12 -8.21
C GLY A 429 -21.52 19.18 -7.47
N ASN A 430 -21.72 20.46 -7.82
CA ASN A 430 -21.06 21.58 -7.17
C ASN A 430 -21.46 21.69 -5.70
N ALA A 431 -22.76 21.66 -5.38
CA ALA A 431 -23.23 21.78 -4.00
C ALA A 431 -22.63 20.68 -3.08
N MET A 432 -22.64 19.43 -3.53
CA MET A 432 -22.07 18.31 -2.75
C MET A 432 -20.54 18.36 -2.70
N GLY A 433 -19.89 18.75 -3.79
CA GLY A 433 -18.43 18.91 -3.83
C GLY A 433 -17.94 20.01 -2.90
N ASP A 434 -18.63 21.15 -2.88
CA ASP A 434 -18.32 22.29 -2.00
C ASP A 434 -18.56 21.94 -0.52
N ALA A 435 -19.52 21.06 -0.22
CA ALA A 435 -19.69 20.50 1.12
C ALA A 435 -18.54 19.54 1.47
N ALA A 436 -18.13 18.69 0.54
CA ALA A 436 -17.05 17.71 0.75
C ALA A 436 -15.70 18.38 1.05
N ILE A 437 -15.32 19.41 0.29
CA ILE A 437 -14.04 20.12 0.49
C ILE A 437 -14.00 20.88 1.82
N LYS A 438 -15.14 21.36 2.32
CA LYS A 438 -15.23 21.99 3.67
C LYS A 438 -14.95 20.97 4.78
N LEU A 439 -15.34 19.71 4.59
CA LEU A 439 -15.09 18.64 5.56
C LEU A 439 -13.64 18.16 5.52
N ASN A 440 -13.01 18.10 4.35
CA ASN A 440 -11.58 17.81 4.23
C ASN A 440 -10.88 18.71 3.20
N PRO A 441 -10.36 19.88 3.62
CA PRO A 441 -9.62 20.80 2.74
C PRO A 441 -8.17 20.37 2.49
N TYR A 442 -7.75 19.24 3.06
CA TYR A 442 -6.40 18.67 2.94
C TYR A 442 -6.35 17.51 1.93
N ASP A 443 -7.50 17.07 1.41
CA ASP A 443 -7.55 16.03 0.39
C ASP A 443 -7.18 16.60 -0.99
N SER A 444 -5.99 16.22 -1.47
CA SER A 444 -5.45 16.65 -2.76
C SER A 444 -6.23 16.07 -3.94
N ASP A 445 -6.72 14.82 -3.84
CA ASP A 445 -7.46 14.14 -4.90
C ASP A 445 -8.86 14.75 -5.05
N LEU A 446 -9.54 14.98 -3.92
CA LEU A 446 -10.82 15.69 -3.86
C LEU A 446 -10.68 17.08 -4.50
N SER A 447 -9.71 17.88 -4.07
CA SER A 447 -9.44 19.21 -4.62
C SER A 447 -9.24 19.15 -6.14
N GLY A 448 -8.38 18.24 -6.61
CA GLY A 448 -8.03 18.15 -8.02
C GLY A 448 -9.19 17.71 -8.91
N PHE A 449 -9.94 16.70 -8.50
CA PHE A 449 -11.09 16.22 -9.26
C PHE A 449 -12.29 17.18 -9.19
N LEU A 450 -12.54 17.82 -8.04
CA LEU A 450 -13.56 18.86 -7.96
C LEU A 450 -13.21 20.04 -8.89
N GLY A 451 -11.94 20.44 -8.92
CA GLY A 451 -11.44 21.46 -9.83
C GLY A 451 -11.69 21.10 -11.30
N LEU A 452 -11.32 19.89 -11.71
CA LEU A 452 -11.62 19.34 -13.05
C LEU A 452 -13.14 19.42 -13.37
N PHE A 453 -14.00 18.98 -12.44
CA PHE A 453 -15.44 18.99 -12.67
C PHE A 453 -16.00 20.42 -12.78
N LYS A 454 -15.58 21.33 -11.90
CA LYS A 454 -15.99 22.74 -11.93
C LYS A 454 -15.61 23.42 -13.23
N THR A 455 -14.39 23.21 -13.74
CA THR A 455 -13.99 23.75 -15.06
C THR A 455 -14.84 23.21 -16.20
N THR A 456 -15.24 21.93 -16.14
CA THR A 456 -16.15 21.31 -17.12
C THR A 456 -17.58 21.86 -17.02
N CYS A 457 -18.00 22.25 -15.82
CA CYS A 457 -19.29 22.88 -15.53
C CYS A 457 -19.30 24.41 -15.71
N GLY A 458 -18.25 24.99 -16.30
CA GLY A 458 -18.16 26.43 -16.60
C GLY A 458 -17.66 27.32 -15.45
N GLN A 459 -17.35 26.76 -14.27
CA GLN A 459 -16.74 27.48 -13.15
C GLN A 459 -15.21 27.46 -13.26
N MET A 460 -14.68 28.21 -14.22
CA MET A 460 -13.27 28.13 -14.59
C MET A 460 -12.33 28.57 -13.47
N ASP A 461 -12.58 29.72 -12.83
CA ASP A 461 -11.65 30.30 -11.85
C ASP A 461 -11.62 29.52 -10.53
N GLU A 462 -12.80 29.12 -10.02
CA GLU A 462 -12.88 28.19 -8.88
C GLU A 462 -12.21 26.85 -9.20
N GLY A 463 -12.43 26.34 -10.42
CA GLY A 463 -11.85 25.08 -10.85
C GLY A 463 -10.32 25.12 -10.94
N GLU A 464 -9.75 26.20 -11.48
CA GLU A 464 -8.30 26.40 -11.50
C GLU A 464 -7.71 26.52 -10.10
N ALA A 465 -8.36 27.29 -9.21
CA ALA A 465 -7.91 27.44 -7.83
C ALA A 465 -7.83 26.09 -7.10
N LEU A 466 -8.81 25.22 -7.31
CA LEU A 466 -8.82 23.87 -6.75
C LEU A 466 -7.75 22.94 -7.35
N LEU A 467 -7.48 23.05 -8.66
CA LEU A 467 -6.39 22.31 -9.31
C LEU A 467 -5.01 22.75 -8.76
N ARG A 468 -4.82 24.05 -8.56
CA ARG A 468 -3.62 24.60 -7.92
C ARG A 468 -3.48 24.10 -6.49
N ARG A 469 -4.58 24.12 -5.73
CA ARG A 469 -4.64 23.61 -4.36
C ARG A 469 -4.27 22.12 -4.28
N SER A 470 -4.76 21.31 -5.21
CA SER A 470 -4.43 19.89 -5.32
C SER A 470 -2.91 19.67 -5.41
N LEU A 471 -2.25 20.37 -6.33
CA LEU A 471 -0.80 20.27 -6.52
C LEU A 471 0.01 20.83 -5.34
N ALA A 472 -0.49 21.88 -4.70
CA ALA A 472 0.15 22.46 -3.52
C ALA A 472 0.08 21.52 -2.30
N LEU A 473 -1.01 20.75 -2.16
CA LEU A 473 -1.17 19.75 -1.09
C LEU A 473 -0.30 18.51 -1.33
N ASP A 474 -0.31 17.97 -2.55
CA ASP A 474 0.51 16.80 -2.89
C ASP A 474 0.94 16.82 -4.37
N SER A 475 2.20 17.21 -4.61
CA SER A 475 2.84 17.17 -5.92
C SER A 475 3.55 15.84 -6.21
N SER A 476 3.56 14.88 -5.28
CA SER A 476 4.23 13.59 -5.50
C SER A 476 3.47 12.70 -6.49
N TYR A 477 2.18 12.95 -6.67
CA TYR A 477 1.30 12.25 -7.61
C TYR A 477 0.39 13.20 -8.42
N PRO A 478 0.97 14.02 -9.30
CA PRO A 478 0.27 15.15 -9.95
C PRO A 478 -0.88 14.72 -10.89
N GLY A 479 -0.82 13.50 -11.44
CA GLY A 479 -1.97 12.80 -12.05
C GLY A 479 -2.79 13.58 -13.09
N VAL A 480 -4.11 13.38 -13.05
CA VAL A 480 -5.10 14.09 -13.88
C VAL A 480 -5.15 15.60 -13.56
N PRO A 481 -5.09 16.05 -12.29
CA PRO A 481 -5.12 17.48 -11.96
C PRO A 481 -4.02 18.29 -12.65
N ALA A 482 -2.78 17.78 -12.69
CA ALA A 482 -1.66 18.51 -13.27
C ALA A 482 -1.76 18.70 -14.78
N VAL A 483 -2.06 17.64 -15.54
CA VAL A 483 -2.23 17.76 -17.00
C VAL A 483 -3.42 18.64 -17.35
N THR A 484 -4.45 18.65 -16.50
CA THR A 484 -5.60 19.55 -16.66
C THR A 484 -5.19 21.00 -16.44
N LEU A 485 -4.51 21.31 -15.33
CA LEU A 485 -4.04 22.66 -15.03
C LEU A 485 -3.09 23.18 -16.10
N ALA A 486 -2.10 22.38 -16.50
CA ALA A 486 -1.15 22.75 -17.55
C ALA A 486 -1.85 23.06 -18.88
N PHE A 487 -2.88 22.29 -19.24
CA PHE A 487 -3.67 22.55 -20.44
C PHE A 487 -4.47 23.85 -20.35
N LEU A 488 -5.06 24.15 -19.19
CA LEU A 488 -5.80 25.40 -18.95
C LEU A 488 -4.87 26.62 -18.99
N LEU A 489 -3.69 26.54 -18.35
CA LEU A 489 -2.69 27.59 -18.38
C LEU A 489 -2.17 27.86 -19.79
N SER A 490 -1.93 26.79 -20.56
CA SER A 490 -1.55 26.90 -21.96
C SER A 490 -2.60 27.59 -22.83
N GLN A 491 -3.89 27.43 -22.50
CA GLN A 491 -4.98 28.13 -23.18
C GLN A 491 -5.01 29.62 -22.86
N ARG A 492 -4.61 30.01 -21.65
CA ARG A 492 -4.51 31.40 -21.21
C ARG A 492 -3.21 32.10 -21.63
N GLY A 493 -2.30 31.38 -22.29
CA GLY A 493 -1.00 31.91 -22.74
C GLY A 493 0.13 31.74 -21.72
N ASN A 494 -0.13 31.15 -20.55
CA ASN A 494 0.84 30.96 -19.47
C ASN A 494 1.69 29.70 -19.72
N GLN A 495 2.51 29.71 -20.77
CA GLN A 495 3.27 28.52 -21.19
C GLN A 495 4.37 28.12 -20.20
N ASP A 496 5.05 29.10 -19.60
CA ASP A 496 6.17 28.84 -18.69
C ASP A 496 5.71 28.07 -17.45
N GLU A 497 4.59 28.48 -16.88
CA GLU A 497 3.98 27.79 -15.73
C GLU A 497 3.45 26.40 -16.13
N ALA A 498 2.81 26.30 -17.30
CA ALA A 498 2.35 25.01 -17.82
C ALA A 498 3.52 24.02 -18.03
N LEU A 499 4.66 24.48 -18.56
CA LEU A 499 5.86 23.66 -18.70
C LEU A 499 6.43 23.26 -17.35
N SER A 500 6.52 24.20 -16.39
CA SER A 500 7.02 23.90 -15.04
C SER A 500 6.22 22.78 -14.35
N ILE A 501 4.89 22.79 -14.49
CA ILE A 501 4.03 21.72 -13.96
C ILE A 501 4.34 20.39 -14.66
N LEU A 502 4.46 20.39 -15.98
CA LEU A 502 4.72 19.18 -16.76
C LEU A 502 6.14 18.63 -16.50
N ASP A 503 7.13 19.47 -16.24
CA ASP A 503 8.51 19.06 -15.94
C ASP A 503 8.63 18.35 -14.60
N GLN A 504 7.72 18.61 -13.66
CA GLN A 504 7.65 17.91 -12.38
C GLN A 504 6.98 16.52 -12.50
N MET A 505 6.34 16.21 -13.63
CA MET A 505 5.72 14.91 -13.83
C MET A 505 6.77 13.85 -14.23
N PRO A 506 6.78 12.66 -13.61
CA PRO A 506 7.68 11.58 -14.01
C PRO A 506 7.38 11.12 -15.44
N SER A 507 8.41 10.80 -16.21
CA SER A 507 8.33 10.23 -17.57
C SER A 507 9.12 8.91 -17.62
N PRO A 508 8.50 7.75 -17.96
CA PRO A 508 7.11 7.61 -18.38
C PRO A 508 6.13 7.87 -17.23
N SER A 509 5.06 8.59 -17.53
CA SER A 509 3.99 8.95 -16.60
C SER A 509 2.91 7.86 -16.57
N ASN A 510 2.24 7.68 -15.44
CA ASN A 510 0.99 6.90 -15.40
C ASN A 510 -0.14 7.57 -16.24
N MET A 511 0.06 8.82 -16.67
CA MET A 511 -0.78 9.59 -17.59
C MET A 511 -0.11 9.84 -18.95
N GLU A 512 0.81 8.96 -19.39
CA GLU A 512 1.66 9.17 -20.57
C GLU A 512 0.93 9.74 -21.80
N PRO A 513 -0.22 9.21 -22.27
CA PRO A 513 -0.84 9.77 -23.47
C PRO A 513 -1.41 11.18 -23.28
N GLN A 514 -2.01 11.48 -22.11
CA GLN A 514 -2.46 12.84 -21.79
C GLN A 514 -1.27 13.80 -21.61
N TYR A 515 -0.22 13.35 -20.93
CA TYR A 515 1.00 14.10 -20.72
C TYR A 515 1.67 14.48 -22.03
N LEU A 516 1.92 13.51 -22.92
CA LEU A 516 2.53 13.74 -24.24
C LEU A 516 1.69 14.71 -25.09
N MET A 517 0.36 14.55 -25.07
CA MET A 517 -0.55 15.47 -25.76
C MET A 517 -0.42 16.90 -25.21
N VAL A 518 -0.61 17.12 -23.91
CA VAL A 518 -0.56 18.47 -23.33
C VAL A 518 0.82 19.09 -23.53
N ARG A 519 1.89 18.33 -23.25
CA ARG A 519 3.27 18.81 -23.44
C ARG A 519 3.58 19.19 -24.88
N SER A 520 3.06 18.45 -25.86
CA SER A 520 3.21 18.82 -27.28
C SER A 520 2.56 20.17 -27.61
N VAL A 521 1.35 20.44 -27.08
CA VAL A 521 0.66 21.72 -27.28
C VAL A 521 1.43 22.86 -26.61
N VAL A 522 1.84 22.67 -25.36
CA VAL A 522 2.54 23.70 -24.57
C VAL A 522 3.88 24.07 -25.23
N LEU A 523 4.69 23.07 -25.62
CA LEU A 523 5.98 23.30 -26.26
C LEU A 523 5.86 24.03 -27.60
N ALA A 524 4.82 23.74 -28.38
CA ALA A 524 4.61 24.42 -29.64
C ALA A 524 4.21 25.88 -29.42
N ARG A 525 3.35 26.14 -28.43
CA ARG A 525 2.95 27.50 -28.05
C ARG A 525 4.06 28.30 -27.38
N SER A 526 5.06 27.65 -26.79
CA SER A 526 6.29 28.31 -26.31
C SER A 526 7.37 28.49 -27.39
N GLY A 527 7.07 28.16 -28.65
CA GLY A 527 7.98 28.32 -29.79
C GLY A 527 8.92 27.13 -30.04
N ASN A 528 8.89 26.08 -29.21
CA ASN A 528 9.69 24.87 -29.40
C ASN A 528 8.96 23.80 -30.23
N LEU A 529 8.68 24.16 -31.48
CA LEU A 529 7.98 23.27 -32.42
C LEU A 529 8.70 21.93 -32.71
N PRO A 530 10.05 21.85 -32.80
CA PRO A 530 10.74 20.58 -33.00
C PRO A 530 10.50 19.59 -31.86
N GLU A 531 10.60 20.02 -30.60
CA GLU A 531 10.32 19.14 -29.46
C GLU A 531 8.82 18.79 -29.37
N ALA A 532 7.94 19.75 -29.64
CA ALA A 532 6.50 19.50 -29.69
C ALA A 532 6.13 18.34 -30.66
N ARG A 533 6.73 18.35 -31.86
CA ARG A 533 6.54 17.28 -32.85
C ARG A 533 7.13 15.95 -32.39
N ARG A 534 8.26 15.95 -31.67
CA ARG A 534 8.81 14.74 -31.04
C ARG A 534 7.84 14.14 -30.01
N GLN A 535 7.23 14.97 -29.16
CA GLN A 535 6.23 14.52 -28.18
C GLN A 535 4.99 13.92 -28.88
N TRP A 536 4.52 14.55 -29.95
CA TRP A 536 3.42 14.00 -30.76
C TRP A 536 3.79 12.67 -31.43
N GLN A 537 5.00 12.53 -31.97
CA GLN A 537 5.49 11.26 -32.53
C GLN A 537 5.58 10.16 -31.47
N ARG A 538 6.04 10.47 -30.26
CA ARG A 538 6.01 9.54 -29.12
C ARG A 538 4.57 9.12 -28.80
N LEU A 539 3.61 10.05 -28.84
CA LEU A 539 2.20 9.73 -28.62
C LEU A 539 1.64 8.79 -29.69
N LEU A 540 1.97 9.02 -30.97
CA LEU A 540 1.60 8.12 -32.07
C LEU A 540 2.20 6.72 -31.87
N ALA A 541 3.48 6.62 -31.49
CA ALA A 541 4.11 5.35 -31.18
C ALA A 541 3.44 4.63 -29.99
N TYR A 542 3.15 5.36 -28.91
CA TYR A 542 2.47 4.84 -27.72
C TYR A 542 1.07 4.30 -28.06
N THR A 543 0.32 5.01 -28.90
CA THR A 543 -1.04 4.65 -29.36
C THR A 543 -1.05 3.74 -30.59
N ARG A 544 0.13 3.30 -31.06
CA ARG A 544 0.33 2.48 -32.26
C ARG A 544 -0.40 3.03 -33.49
N GLN A 545 -0.38 4.34 -33.66
CA GLN A 545 -0.99 5.03 -34.79
C GLN A 545 0.06 5.38 -35.85
N PRO A 546 -0.23 5.23 -37.15
CA PRO A 546 0.65 5.69 -38.22
C PRO A 546 0.91 7.20 -38.18
N ALA A 547 2.04 7.62 -38.74
CA ALA A 547 2.28 9.03 -39.03
C ALA A 547 1.16 9.61 -39.92
N GLY A 548 0.73 10.85 -39.63
CA GLY A 548 -0.35 11.51 -40.38
C GLY A 548 -1.77 11.16 -39.95
N THR A 549 -1.95 10.29 -38.95
CA THR A 549 -3.27 10.01 -38.36
C THR A 549 -3.89 11.32 -37.82
N PRO A 550 -5.16 11.64 -38.15
CA PRO A 550 -5.82 12.83 -37.64
C PRO A 550 -5.82 12.86 -36.11
N PRO A 551 -5.58 14.03 -35.48
CA PRO A 551 -5.47 14.11 -34.03
C PRO A 551 -6.72 13.58 -33.33
N GLU A 552 -7.93 13.80 -33.88
CA GLU A 552 -9.17 13.29 -33.31
C GLU A 552 -9.16 11.77 -33.12
N ARG A 553 -8.65 11.03 -34.11
CA ARG A 553 -8.58 9.56 -34.07
C ARG A 553 -7.57 9.07 -33.03
N VAL A 554 -6.48 9.80 -32.85
CA VAL A 554 -5.48 9.51 -31.81
C VAL A 554 -6.07 9.79 -30.43
N LEU A 555 -6.66 10.97 -30.24
CA LEU A 555 -7.20 11.43 -28.96
C LEU A 555 -8.40 10.61 -28.49
N GLN A 556 -9.24 10.11 -29.41
CA GLN A 556 -10.37 9.24 -29.10
C GLN A 556 -9.99 7.96 -28.34
N GLN A 557 -8.70 7.55 -28.36
CA GLN A 557 -8.25 6.37 -27.62
C GLN A 557 -8.15 6.58 -26.10
N PHE A 558 -8.02 7.83 -25.64
CA PHE A 558 -7.74 8.11 -24.22
C PHE A 558 -8.38 9.39 -23.66
N VAL A 559 -8.96 10.24 -24.52
CA VAL A 559 -9.78 11.40 -24.15
C VAL A 559 -11.24 11.05 -24.45
N ILE A 560 -12.13 11.33 -23.49
CA ILE A 560 -13.47 10.74 -23.51
C ILE A 560 -14.55 11.79 -23.84
N THR A 561 -14.29 13.07 -23.61
CA THR A 561 -15.24 14.13 -23.88
C THR A 561 -15.03 14.67 -25.30
N PRO A 562 -16.04 14.62 -26.20
CA PRO A 562 -15.92 15.14 -27.57
C PRO A 562 -15.47 16.60 -27.61
N ALA A 563 -15.92 17.42 -26.65
CA ALA A 563 -15.51 18.81 -26.52
C ALA A 563 -14.01 18.98 -26.24
N VAL A 564 -13.40 18.09 -25.42
CA VAL A 564 -11.96 18.15 -25.14
C VAL A 564 -11.16 17.62 -26.34
N ILE A 565 -11.65 16.57 -27.02
CA ILE A 565 -11.03 16.10 -28.28
C ILE A 565 -11.00 17.23 -29.30
N ALA A 566 -12.13 17.90 -29.55
CA ALA A 566 -12.21 18.99 -30.51
C ALA A 566 -11.25 20.14 -30.14
N ARG A 567 -11.25 20.54 -28.86
CA ARG A 567 -10.39 21.64 -28.37
C ARG A 567 -8.90 21.31 -28.44
N ALA A 568 -8.51 20.09 -28.04
CA ALA A 568 -7.12 19.66 -28.09
C ALA A 568 -6.64 19.47 -29.54
N SER A 569 -7.46 18.91 -30.42
CA SER A 569 -7.16 18.81 -31.85
C SER A 569 -7.01 20.18 -32.52
N ALA A 570 -7.85 21.16 -32.17
CA ALA A 570 -7.70 22.54 -32.63
C ALA A 570 -6.37 23.13 -32.13
N ALA A 571 -6.07 22.99 -30.84
CA ALA A 571 -4.82 23.50 -30.26
C ALA A 571 -3.56 22.88 -30.92
N LEU A 572 -3.58 21.59 -31.25
CA LEU A 572 -2.49 20.92 -31.97
C LEU A 572 -2.29 21.46 -33.39
N ARG A 573 -3.38 21.77 -34.10
CA ARG A 573 -3.33 22.36 -35.45
C ARG A 573 -2.85 23.80 -35.42
N GLU A 574 -3.46 24.62 -34.56
CA GLU A 574 -3.13 26.04 -34.37
C GLU A 574 -1.66 26.22 -33.98
N ALA A 575 -1.14 25.34 -33.12
CA ALA A 575 0.26 25.39 -32.70
C ALA A 575 1.22 24.76 -33.74
N GLY A 576 0.73 24.24 -34.87
CA GLY A 576 1.55 23.68 -35.95
C GLY A 576 2.18 22.30 -35.64
N VAL A 577 1.76 21.65 -34.57
CA VAL A 577 2.23 20.31 -34.14
C VAL A 577 1.83 19.26 -35.18
N VAL A 578 0.58 19.33 -35.64
CA VAL A 578 0.04 18.48 -36.70
C VAL A 578 -0.28 19.31 -37.93
N SER A 579 -0.07 18.74 -39.11
CA SER A 579 -0.39 19.39 -40.38
C SER A 579 -1.89 19.61 -40.52
N VAL A 580 -2.30 20.79 -40.96
CA VAL A 580 -3.68 21.05 -41.40
C VAL A 580 -3.89 20.30 -42.70
N THR A 581 -4.53 19.13 -42.66
CA THR A 581 -5.07 18.53 -43.87
C THR A 581 -6.16 19.46 -44.40
N LYS A 582 -5.87 20.17 -45.49
CA LYS A 582 -6.92 20.80 -46.30
C LYS A 582 -7.85 19.68 -46.74
N THR A 583 -9.04 19.61 -46.15
CA THR A 583 -10.17 18.98 -46.81
C THR A 583 -10.39 19.75 -48.11
N LEU A 584 -9.94 19.18 -49.23
CA LEU A 584 -10.37 19.65 -50.54
C LEU A 584 -11.90 19.54 -50.59
N PRO A 585 -12.59 20.57 -51.12
CA PRO A 585 -14.05 20.67 -51.10
C PRO A 585 -14.74 19.50 -51.80
#